data_AF-A0A2P7YRJ3-F1
#
_entry.id   AF-A0A2P7YRJ3-F1
#
_cell.length_a   1.000
_cell.length_b   1.000
_cell.length_c   1.000
_cell.angle_alpha   90.00
_cell.angle_beta   90.00
_cell.angle_gamma   90.00
#
_symmetry.space_group_name_H-M   'P 1'
#
loop_
_entity.id
_entity.type
_entity.pdbx_description
1 polymer ?
#
loop_
_entity_poly.entity_id
_entity_poly.type
_entity_poly.pdbx_seq_one_letter_code
_entity_poly.pdbx_strand_id
1 'polypeptide(L)'
;MDIYTPEYECDDLDQLLRSIQEHLDRSDVSIPSSPSKTEFMTYASALPDLIYGVVSPIARKPINCHRYLWVKTLEFVVVRAGALVKLYRDVLFHSRPDNDINHVVHELKAILNNLSSFIKSFLGQAESEFLEIGSSYGDAIRQSFVALLRETLEMIVNGKDIAYDEECMASLASTIANLASFIDQKKYKDFEQKLISQRDILPVIVDFCRASYTIGAPEKVEPLFVGVRPIVSERFPFNLTTHLDTDLPLIMDFYRYAGFCLVTLAVLDPSASHIKSEYADLANNFLVPLLTLPNLSLSNYTANELAGNPGVIASSLRSGQYIQDKEREEISFFYVLSYLLRLRRLSTLVEPVPRFKAEVRYFASSFGRRISSDLDILASSHQSYSNSTISMLSLEQRASTAAPAANANTMSSILYEGTYKEKLHLVKIFFETLSSLGTPHLPALCKLIQLFNFKSVPEGSLLTSSMRNQDFHHLLTNVDIVAYPGKKLYVEAIEKIIRLVQILTLKHLHTTLGLDTQPNELLTHLFKTTYTFEQISEVQDHLKIDESGKLYRSNNLQKMEESEIASQFDMISATRDLEQVMR
;
A
#
# COMPACT_ATOMS: atom_id res chain seq x y z
N MET A 1 31.14 -34.02 -5.15
CA MET A 1 32.01 -32.91 -4.72
C MET A 1 31.59 -32.54 -3.30
N ASP A 2 32.52 -32.14 -2.43
CA ASP A 2 32.13 -31.65 -1.10
C ASP A 2 31.42 -30.29 -1.27
N ILE A 3 30.22 -30.15 -0.71
CA ILE A 3 29.40 -28.93 -0.82
C ILE A 3 30.04 -27.74 -0.08
N TYR A 4 30.98 -28.01 0.83
CA TYR A 4 31.71 -26.99 1.59
C TYR A 4 33.06 -26.60 0.97
N THR A 5 33.34 -27.06 -0.26
CA THR A 5 34.51 -26.60 -1.01
C THR A 5 34.32 -25.12 -1.40
N PRO A 6 35.27 -24.23 -1.08
CA PRO A 6 35.21 -22.84 -1.51
C PRO A 6 35.16 -22.69 -3.03
N GLU A 7 34.41 -21.70 -3.52
CA GLU A 7 34.21 -21.47 -4.96
C GLU A 7 35.52 -21.31 -5.75
N TYR A 8 36.54 -20.69 -5.14
CA TYR A 8 37.84 -20.46 -5.80
C TYR A 8 38.72 -21.72 -5.88
N GLU A 9 38.37 -22.79 -5.16
CA GLU A 9 39.07 -24.09 -5.19
C GLU A 9 38.36 -25.11 -6.09
N CYS A 10 37.25 -24.71 -6.72
CA CYS A 10 36.42 -25.59 -7.53
C CYS A 10 36.80 -25.54 -9.02
N ASP A 11 37.27 -26.66 -9.56
CA ASP A 11 37.57 -26.79 -11.00
C ASP A 11 36.30 -26.88 -11.88
N ASP A 12 35.19 -27.40 -11.33
CA ASP A 12 33.88 -27.49 -12.00
C ASP A 12 32.77 -26.92 -11.10
N LEU A 13 32.43 -25.65 -11.35
CA LEU A 13 31.38 -24.93 -10.63
C LEU A 13 29.98 -25.49 -10.91
N ASP A 14 29.71 -26.04 -12.10
CA ASP A 14 28.41 -26.63 -12.43
C ASP A 14 28.19 -27.95 -11.70
N GLN A 15 29.25 -28.70 -11.41
CA GLN A 15 29.19 -29.87 -10.53
C GLN A 15 28.94 -29.48 -9.07
N LEU A 16 29.50 -28.35 -8.60
CA LEU A 16 29.22 -27.81 -7.27
C LEU A 16 27.74 -27.42 -7.13
N LEU A 17 27.19 -26.68 -8.10
CA LEU A 17 25.76 -26.30 -8.14
C LEU A 17 24.85 -27.53 -7.97
N ARG A 18 25.11 -28.58 -8.75
CA ARG A 18 24.35 -29.84 -8.70
C ARG A 18 24.51 -30.57 -7.38
N SER A 19 25.72 -30.63 -6.83
CA SER A 19 25.99 -31.31 -5.55
C SER A 19 25.26 -30.61 -4.38
N ILE A 20 25.19 -29.28 -4.40
CA ILE A 20 24.44 -28.50 -3.42
C ILE A 20 22.94 -28.74 -3.56
N GLN A 21 22.41 -28.71 -4.79
CA GLN A 21 21.00 -28.98 -5.04
C GLN A 21 20.61 -30.39 -4.59
N GLU A 22 21.38 -31.42 -4.98
CA GLU A 22 21.14 -32.80 -4.55
C GLU A 22 21.19 -32.98 -3.03
N HIS A 23 22.07 -32.24 -2.34
CA HIS A 23 22.13 -32.29 -0.88
C HIS A 23 20.86 -31.73 -0.24
N LEU A 24 20.38 -30.58 -0.73
CA LEU A 24 19.15 -29.95 -0.24
C LEU A 24 17.91 -30.79 -0.59
N ASP A 25 17.85 -31.36 -1.79
CA ASP A 25 16.74 -32.22 -2.22
C ASP A 25 16.64 -33.51 -1.39
N ARG A 26 17.75 -34.04 -0.86
CA ARG A 26 17.73 -35.17 0.09
C ARG A 26 17.13 -34.82 1.44
N SER A 27 17.19 -33.54 1.82
CA SER A 27 16.55 -33.00 3.02
C SER A 27 15.13 -32.50 2.74
N ASP A 28 14.62 -32.67 1.52
CA ASP A 28 13.31 -32.20 1.14
C ASP A 28 12.20 -33.06 1.77
N VAL A 29 11.48 -32.44 2.69
CA VAL A 29 10.17 -32.93 3.12
C VAL A 29 9.12 -32.05 2.45
N SER A 30 8.51 -32.57 1.38
CA SER A 30 7.45 -31.88 0.67
C SER A 30 6.26 -31.59 1.59
N ILE A 31 6.00 -30.32 1.86
CA ILE A 31 4.84 -29.89 2.63
C ILE A 31 3.61 -29.97 1.69
N PRO A 32 2.59 -30.80 2.00
CA PRO A 32 1.41 -30.91 1.16
C PRO A 32 0.63 -29.59 1.15
N SER A 33 -0.05 -29.30 0.04
CA SER A 33 -0.82 -28.07 -0.16
C SER A 33 -2.05 -27.93 0.77
N SER A 34 -2.46 -29.01 1.43
CA SER A 34 -3.59 -29.02 2.38
C SER A 34 -3.37 -30.08 3.49
N PRO A 35 -2.45 -29.85 4.43
CA PRO A 35 -2.21 -30.75 5.54
C PRO A 35 -3.34 -30.70 6.56
N SER A 36 -3.59 -31.85 7.18
CA SER A 36 -4.33 -31.96 8.42
C SER A 36 -3.65 -31.17 9.55
N LYS A 37 -4.43 -30.81 10.58
CA LYS A 37 -3.90 -30.16 11.79
C LYS A 37 -2.73 -30.92 12.42
N THR A 38 -2.79 -32.26 12.42
CA THR A 38 -1.71 -33.11 12.94
C THR A 38 -0.43 -32.99 12.13
N GLU A 39 -0.55 -32.92 10.80
CA GLU A 39 0.60 -32.72 9.91
C GLU A 39 1.20 -31.33 10.08
N PHE A 40 0.39 -30.27 10.23
CA PHE A 40 0.88 -28.93 10.56
C PHE A 40 1.74 -28.93 11.83
N MET A 41 1.25 -29.56 12.90
CA MET A 41 1.98 -29.66 14.16
C MET A 41 3.31 -30.42 13.98
N THR A 42 3.31 -31.53 13.23
CA THR A 42 4.52 -32.28 12.92
C THR A 42 5.55 -31.45 12.15
N TYR A 43 5.12 -30.73 11.11
CA TYR A 43 6.03 -29.90 10.32
C TYR A 43 6.55 -28.69 11.10
N ALA A 44 5.70 -28.05 11.90
CA ALA A 44 6.09 -26.93 12.76
C ALA A 44 7.13 -27.36 13.81
N SER A 45 6.94 -28.53 14.43
CA SER A 45 7.91 -29.09 15.40
C SER A 45 9.22 -29.58 14.75
N ALA A 46 9.20 -29.96 13.47
CA ALA A 46 10.40 -30.37 12.73
C ALA A 46 11.19 -29.21 12.11
N LEU A 47 10.57 -28.02 12.00
CA LEU A 47 11.21 -26.84 11.39
C LEU A 47 12.51 -26.41 12.09
N PRO A 48 12.63 -26.35 13.44
CA PRO A 48 13.89 -26.03 14.10
C PRO A 48 15.03 -26.93 13.65
N ASP A 49 14.80 -28.24 13.65
CA ASP A 49 15.83 -29.24 13.32
C ASP A 49 16.27 -29.09 11.86
N LEU A 50 15.34 -28.76 10.96
CA LEU A 50 15.68 -28.42 9.58
C LEU A 50 16.53 -27.15 9.49
N ILE A 51 16.10 -26.06 10.15
CA ILE A 51 16.83 -24.77 10.10
C ILE A 51 18.22 -24.95 10.67
N TYR A 52 18.36 -25.50 11.88
CA TYR A 52 19.67 -25.68 12.50
C TYR A 52 20.49 -26.75 11.78
N GLY A 53 19.87 -27.78 11.22
CA GLY A 53 20.54 -28.84 10.46
C GLY A 53 21.22 -28.33 9.20
N VAL A 54 20.65 -27.34 8.52
CA VAL A 54 21.17 -26.83 7.24
C VAL A 54 21.85 -25.46 7.37
N VAL A 55 21.37 -24.56 8.24
CA VAL A 55 21.93 -23.20 8.43
C VAL A 55 23.15 -23.19 9.37
N SER A 56 23.15 -23.98 10.45
CA SER A 56 24.27 -23.99 11.41
C SER A 56 25.62 -24.40 10.79
N PRO A 57 25.67 -25.42 9.90
CA PRO A 57 26.92 -25.80 9.22
C PRO A 57 27.49 -24.69 8.33
N ILE A 58 26.63 -23.93 7.63
CA ILE A 58 27.07 -22.86 6.74
C ILE A 58 27.40 -21.57 7.50
N ALA A 59 26.82 -21.35 8.69
CA ALA A 59 27.01 -20.14 9.48
C ALA A 59 28.48 -19.86 9.87
N ARG A 60 29.34 -20.89 9.87
CA ARG A 60 30.78 -20.77 10.15
C ARG A 60 31.62 -20.48 8.91
N LYS A 61 31.02 -20.49 7.72
CA LYS A 61 31.71 -20.35 6.44
C LYS A 61 31.60 -18.91 5.93
N PRO A 62 32.70 -18.32 5.39
CA PRO A 62 32.65 -16.97 4.84
C PRO A 62 31.75 -16.91 3.60
N ILE A 63 30.86 -15.91 3.56
CA ILE A 63 29.85 -15.71 2.50
C ILE A 63 30.52 -15.55 1.13
N ASN A 64 31.56 -14.72 1.05
CA ASN A 64 32.24 -14.40 -0.22
C ASN A 64 32.88 -15.62 -0.90
N CYS A 65 33.16 -16.69 -0.15
CA CYS A 65 33.74 -17.93 -0.69
C CYS A 65 32.70 -19.03 -0.97
N HIS A 66 31.44 -18.85 -0.56
CA HIS A 66 30.38 -19.87 -0.64
C HIS A 66 29.02 -19.22 -0.97
N ARG A 67 29.00 -18.27 -1.91
CA ARG A 67 27.86 -17.41 -2.23
C ARG A 67 26.63 -18.22 -2.61
N TYR A 68 26.79 -19.19 -3.52
CA TYR A 68 25.65 -20.03 -3.95
C TYR A 68 25.10 -20.90 -2.82
N LEU A 69 25.98 -21.54 -2.03
CA LEU A 69 25.60 -22.38 -0.89
C LEU A 69 24.77 -21.60 0.13
N TRP A 70 25.22 -20.38 0.47
CA TRP A 70 24.51 -19.51 1.41
C TRP A 70 23.11 -19.14 0.90
N VAL A 71 23.03 -18.64 -0.33
CA VAL A 71 21.76 -18.19 -0.92
C VAL A 71 20.77 -19.35 -1.05
N LYS A 72 21.19 -20.49 -1.61
CA LYS A 72 20.30 -21.64 -1.82
C LYS A 72 19.84 -22.27 -0.52
N THR A 73 20.70 -22.35 0.48
CA THR A 73 20.32 -22.87 1.80
C THR A 73 19.27 -21.98 2.46
N LEU A 74 19.46 -20.66 2.42
CA LEU A 74 18.48 -19.73 2.97
C LEU A 74 17.18 -19.76 2.18
N GLU A 75 17.24 -19.76 0.84
CA GLU A 75 16.06 -19.87 -0.03
C GLU A 75 15.25 -21.14 0.32
N PHE A 76 15.93 -22.28 0.41
CA PHE A 76 15.35 -23.57 0.78
C PHE A 76 14.60 -23.53 2.12
N VAL A 77 15.20 -22.88 3.13
CA VAL A 77 14.59 -22.76 4.46
C VAL A 77 13.40 -21.79 4.45
N VAL A 78 13.54 -20.65 3.79
CA VAL A 78 12.51 -19.60 3.74
C VAL A 78 11.27 -20.09 3.01
N VAL A 79 11.40 -20.81 1.89
CA VAL A 79 10.27 -21.39 1.16
C VAL A 79 9.43 -22.31 2.07
N ARG A 80 10.08 -23.13 2.90
CA ARG A 80 9.39 -24.05 3.82
C ARG A 80 8.76 -23.33 5.00
N ALA A 81 9.45 -22.35 5.56
CA ALA A 81 8.90 -21.48 6.59
C ALA A 81 7.66 -20.72 6.06
N GLY A 82 7.76 -20.16 4.85
CA GLY A 82 6.66 -19.49 4.16
C GLY A 82 5.46 -20.40 3.89
N ALA A 83 5.70 -21.63 3.42
CA ALA A 83 4.66 -22.63 3.25
C ALA A 83 3.95 -22.95 4.57
N LEU A 84 4.69 -23.15 5.67
CA LEU A 84 4.10 -23.41 6.99
C LEU A 84 3.26 -22.25 7.52
N VAL A 85 3.74 -21.03 7.31
CA VAL A 85 3.01 -19.81 7.71
C VAL A 85 1.73 -19.64 6.88
N LYS A 86 1.77 -19.90 5.58
CA LYS A 86 0.58 -19.90 4.72
C LYS A 86 -0.43 -20.94 5.17
N LEU A 87 0.04 -22.14 5.52
CA LEU A 87 -0.80 -23.19 6.06
C LEU A 87 -1.44 -22.80 7.38
N TYR A 88 -0.71 -22.15 8.29
CA TYR A 88 -1.32 -21.65 9.53
C TYR A 88 -2.53 -20.74 9.24
N ARG A 89 -2.40 -19.85 8.25
CA ARG A 89 -3.49 -18.96 7.83
C ARG A 89 -4.69 -19.74 7.26
N ASP A 90 -4.43 -20.77 6.47
CA ASP A 90 -5.47 -21.61 5.86
C ASP A 90 -6.11 -22.59 6.86
N VAL A 91 -5.36 -23.01 7.89
CA VAL A 91 -5.75 -23.97 8.95
C VAL A 91 -6.51 -23.28 10.10
N LEU A 92 -6.81 -21.98 10.05
CA LEU A 92 -7.68 -21.29 11.01
C LEU A 92 -9.10 -21.89 11.02
N PHE A 93 -9.23 -23.02 11.74
CA PHE A 93 -10.47 -23.67 12.11
C PHE A 93 -11.30 -22.69 12.93
N HIS A 94 -12.42 -22.30 12.35
CA HIS A 94 -13.43 -21.50 13.01
C HIS A 94 -14.07 -22.32 14.14
N SER A 95 -13.68 -22.14 15.41
CA SER A 95 -14.63 -22.13 16.55
C SER A 95 -14.07 -22.18 17.97
N ARG A 96 -12.81 -22.58 18.25
CA ARG A 96 -12.27 -22.56 19.62
C ARG A 96 -10.76 -22.33 19.67
N PRO A 97 -10.25 -21.50 20.61
CA PRO A 97 -8.82 -21.44 20.89
C PRO A 97 -8.37 -22.82 21.40
N ASP A 98 -7.44 -23.42 20.67
CA ASP A 98 -6.83 -24.68 21.05
C ASP A 98 -5.46 -24.40 21.66
N ASN A 99 -5.27 -24.79 22.92
CA ASN A 99 -4.03 -24.53 23.66
C ASN A 99 -2.81 -25.17 22.98
N ASP A 100 -2.99 -26.31 22.31
CA ASP A 100 -1.90 -27.02 21.63
C ASP A 100 -1.44 -26.24 20.38
N ILE A 101 -2.39 -25.67 19.63
CA ILE A 101 -2.07 -24.82 18.47
C ILE A 101 -1.39 -23.54 18.93
N ASN A 102 -1.88 -22.91 20.00
CA ASN A 102 -1.28 -21.68 20.55
C ASN A 102 0.17 -21.90 21.00
N HIS A 103 0.47 -23.05 21.62
CA HIS A 103 1.83 -23.42 21.98
C HIS A 103 2.73 -23.55 20.75
N VAL A 104 2.29 -24.28 19.72
CA VAL A 104 3.08 -24.47 18.49
C VAL A 104 3.24 -23.16 17.71
N VAL A 105 2.26 -22.27 17.72
CA VAL A 105 2.40 -20.93 17.12
C VAL A 105 3.42 -20.07 17.87
N HIS A 106 3.47 -20.17 19.21
CA HIS A 106 4.48 -19.47 19.99
C HIS A 106 5.90 -19.99 19.70
N GLU A 107 6.08 -21.30 19.57
CA GLU A 107 7.35 -21.89 19.14
C GLU A 107 7.71 -21.46 17.71
N LEU A 108 6.75 -21.53 16.79
CA LEU A 108 6.92 -21.07 15.40
C LEU A 108 7.37 -19.62 15.34
N LYS A 109 6.79 -18.74 16.16
CA LYS A 109 7.22 -17.34 16.27
C LYS A 109 8.70 -17.21 16.65
N ALA A 110 9.16 -17.95 17.65
CA ALA A 110 10.57 -17.90 18.07
C ALA A 110 11.50 -18.39 16.94
N ILE A 111 11.09 -19.46 16.24
CA ILE A 111 11.83 -20.04 15.12
C ILE A 111 11.94 -19.05 13.95
N LEU A 112 10.82 -18.42 13.58
CA LEU A 112 10.76 -17.43 12.51
C LEU A 112 11.58 -16.18 12.84
N ASN A 113 11.57 -15.73 14.10
CA ASN A 113 12.43 -14.62 14.53
C ASN A 113 13.93 -14.97 14.41
N ASN A 114 14.32 -16.20 14.76
CA ASN A 114 15.69 -16.65 14.57
C ASN A 114 16.07 -16.72 13.08
N LEU A 115 15.16 -17.21 12.23
CA LEU A 115 15.35 -17.22 10.78
C LEU A 115 15.50 -15.78 10.23
N SER A 116 14.65 -14.85 10.64
CA SER A 116 14.75 -13.43 10.29
C SER A 116 16.09 -12.83 10.71
N SER A 117 16.63 -13.20 11.88
CA SER A 117 17.96 -12.79 12.32
C SER A 117 19.09 -13.36 11.44
N PHE A 118 19.00 -14.63 11.01
CA PHE A 118 19.96 -15.20 10.05
C PHE A 118 19.90 -14.48 8.70
N ILE A 119 18.70 -14.23 8.18
CA ILE A 119 18.50 -13.51 6.91
C ILE A 119 19.06 -12.09 7.04
N LYS A 120 18.73 -11.37 8.11
CA LYS A 120 19.27 -10.04 8.41
C LYS A 120 20.80 -10.04 8.40
N SER A 121 21.42 -10.99 9.10
CA SER A 121 22.88 -11.11 9.17
C SER A 121 23.51 -11.36 7.80
N PHE A 122 22.87 -12.21 6.98
CA PHE A 122 23.28 -12.47 5.60
C PHE A 122 23.12 -11.24 4.71
N LEU A 123 21.97 -10.57 4.74
CA LEU A 123 21.69 -9.36 3.95
C LEU A 123 22.62 -8.20 4.31
N GLY A 124 23.00 -8.07 5.58
CA GLY A 124 23.97 -7.07 6.03
C GLY A 124 25.40 -7.31 5.53
N GLN A 125 25.71 -8.51 5.05
CA GLN A 125 27.01 -8.90 4.49
C GLN A 125 26.95 -9.14 2.97
N ALA A 126 25.76 -9.17 2.37
CA ALA A 126 25.60 -9.42 0.95
C ALA A 126 26.12 -8.22 0.13
N GLU A 127 27.15 -8.46 -0.67
CA GLU A 127 27.77 -7.45 -1.52
C GLU A 127 27.06 -7.33 -2.88
N SER A 128 27.36 -6.28 -3.65
CA SER A 128 26.77 -6.09 -5.00
C SER A 128 27.17 -7.16 -6.02
N GLU A 129 28.18 -7.98 -5.71
CA GLU A 129 28.69 -9.05 -6.56
C GLU A 129 27.66 -10.18 -6.81
N PHE A 130 26.64 -10.32 -5.94
CA PHE A 130 25.53 -11.25 -6.13
C PHE A 130 24.68 -10.94 -7.37
N LEU A 131 24.85 -9.77 -8.00
CA LEU A 131 24.16 -9.34 -9.21
C LEU A 131 25.04 -9.34 -10.46
N GLU A 132 26.23 -9.94 -10.42
CA GLU A 132 27.08 -9.99 -11.61
C GLU A 132 26.50 -10.90 -12.70
N ILE A 133 26.50 -10.37 -13.93
CA ILE A 133 26.08 -11.07 -15.14
C ILE A 133 27.35 -11.41 -15.93
N GLY A 134 27.47 -12.64 -16.41
CA GLY A 134 28.54 -13.02 -17.34
C GLY A 134 28.99 -14.47 -17.31
N SER A 135 28.55 -15.28 -16.35
CA SER A 135 28.81 -16.72 -16.30
C SER A 135 27.55 -17.49 -15.90
N SER A 136 27.45 -18.76 -16.31
CA SER A 136 26.34 -19.66 -15.92
C SER A 136 26.19 -19.74 -14.39
N TYR A 137 27.32 -19.82 -13.70
CA TYR A 137 27.40 -19.83 -12.24
C TYR A 137 26.91 -18.52 -11.60
N GLY A 138 27.33 -17.36 -12.13
CA GLY A 138 26.89 -16.05 -11.68
C GLY A 138 25.38 -15.84 -11.87
N ASP A 139 24.85 -16.30 -13.02
CA ASP A 139 23.42 -16.27 -13.30
C ASP A 139 22.62 -17.14 -12.30
N ALA A 140 23.13 -18.32 -11.94
CA ALA A 140 22.51 -19.18 -10.93
C ALA A 140 22.49 -18.52 -9.54
N ILE A 141 23.59 -17.89 -9.10
CA ILE A 141 23.63 -17.13 -7.84
C ILE A 141 22.59 -16.00 -7.86
N ARG A 142 22.59 -15.19 -8.92
CA ARG A 142 21.70 -14.05 -9.07
C ARG A 142 20.22 -14.46 -9.01
N GLN A 143 19.82 -15.48 -9.77
CA GLN A 143 18.44 -15.98 -9.78
C GLN A 143 18.01 -16.48 -8.41
N SER A 144 18.89 -17.21 -7.72
CA SER A 144 18.64 -17.73 -6.37
C SER A 144 18.55 -16.61 -5.34
N PHE A 145 19.36 -15.56 -5.49
CA PHE A 145 19.35 -14.41 -4.59
C PHE A 145 18.08 -13.59 -4.75
N VAL A 146 17.65 -13.37 -6.00
CA VAL A 146 16.35 -12.77 -6.32
C VAL A 146 15.20 -13.62 -5.76
N ALA A 147 15.25 -14.95 -5.91
CA ALA A 147 14.25 -15.85 -5.35
C ALA A 147 14.20 -15.75 -3.82
N LEU A 148 15.34 -15.82 -3.13
CA LEU A 148 15.44 -15.64 -1.67
C LEU A 148 14.77 -14.35 -1.20
N LEU A 149 15.03 -13.22 -1.85
CA LEU A 149 14.41 -11.94 -1.48
C LEU A 149 12.88 -11.99 -1.61
N ARG A 150 12.36 -12.55 -2.71
CA ARG A 150 10.92 -12.67 -2.95
C ARG A 150 10.24 -13.60 -1.94
N GLU A 151 10.82 -14.77 -1.71
CA GLU A 151 10.31 -15.74 -0.73
C GLU A 151 10.33 -15.18 0.69
N THR A 152 11.35 -14.38 1.02
CA THR A 152 11.41 -13.70 2.33
C THR A 152 10.27 -12.67 2.46
N LEU A 153 10.02 -11.88 1.41
CA LEU A 153 8.92 -10.91 1.40
C LEU A 153 7.54 -11.59 1.47
N GLU A 154 7.36 -12.71 0.76
CA GLU A 154 6.14 -13.51 0.83
C GLU A 154 5.93 -14.12 2.22
N MET A 155 6.99 -14.66 2.83
CA MET A 155 6.95 -15.17 4.21
C MET A 155 6.52 -14.06 5.19
N ILE A 156 7.05 -12.84 5.06
CA ILE A 156 6.69 -11.71 5.93
C ILE A 156 5.23 -11.30 5.72
N VAL A 157 4.75 -11.24 4.48
CA VAL A 157 3.36 -10.91 4.17
C VAL A 157 2.40 -11.93 4.77
N ASN A 158 2.68 -13.22 4.58
CA ASN A 158 1.84 -14.30 5.12
C ASN A 158 1.98 -14.43 6.65
N GLY A 159 3.14 -14.06 7.20
CA GLY A 159 3.51 -14.24 8.61
C GLY A 159 3.34 -13.02 9.49
N LYS A 160 2.75 -11.94 8.98
CA LYS A 160 2.62 -10.65 9.68
C LYS A 160 2.00 -10.76 11.09
N ASP A 161 1.08 -11.71 11.30
CA ASP A 161 0.38 -11.90 12.58
C ASP A 161 1.20 -12.73 13.58
N ILE A 162 2.19 -13.50 13.10
CA ILE A 162 3.00 -14.42 13.92
C ILE A 162 4.39 -13.84 14.19
N ALA A 163 5.09 -13.38 13.15
CA ALA A 163 6.52 -13.07 13.20
C ALA A 163 6.89 -11.88 12.29
N TYR A 164 6.38 -10.70 12.63
CA TYR A 164 6.90 -9.45 12.06
C TYR A 164 8.18 -9.02 12.78
N ASP A 165 9.27 -8.89 12.02
CA ASP A 165 10.56 -8.36 12.48
C ASP A 165 10.88 -7.07 11.70
N GLU A 166 10.80 -5.93 12.39
CA GLU A 166 11.06 -4.61 11.80
C GLU A 166 12.52 -4.46 11.34
N GLU A 167 13.48 -5.07 12.04
CA GLU A 167 14.89 -4.96 11.71
C GLU A 167 15.23 -5.75 10.45
N CYS A 168 14.58 -6.92 10.27
CA CYS A 168 14.67 -7.70 9.04
C CYS A 168 14.09 -6.91 7.85
N MET A 169 12.90 -6.30 8.00
CA MET A 169 12.32 -5.44 6.96
C MET A 169 13.18 -4.22 6.63
N ALA A 170 13.80 -3.59 7.63
CA ALA A 170 14.72 -2.48 7.40
C ALA A 170 15.98 -2.92 6.62
N SER A 171 16.48 -4.13 6.90
CA SER A 171 17.63 -4.70 6.19
C SER A 171 17.27 -5.04 4.75
N LEU A 172 16.10 -5.64 4.50
CA LEU A 172 15.56 -5.85 3.16
C LEU A 172 15.42 -4.54 2.39
N ALA A 173 14.88 -3.49 3.02
CA ALA A 173 14.74 -2.17 2.39
C ALA A 173 16.09 -1.61 1.94
N SER A 174 17.10 -1.66 2.82
CA SER A 174 18.47 -1.24 2.51
C SER A 174 19.08 -2.06 1.38
N THR A 175 18.98 -3.39 1.45
CA THR A 175 19.50 -4.28 0.40
C THR A 175 18.83 -4.00 -0.94
N ILE A 176 17.50 -3.95 -1.01
CA ILE A 176 16.76 -3.71 -2.27
C ILE A 176 17.11 -2.33 -2.85
N ALA A 177 17.22 -1.29 -2.02
CA ALA A 177 17.65 0.03 -2.46
C ALA A 177 19.09 0.02 -3.00
N ASN A 178 20.01 -0.65 -2.32
CA ASN A 178 21.40 -0.79 -2.76
C ASN A 178 21.50 -1.57 -4.09
N LEU A 179 20.70 -2.64 -4.24
CA LEU A 179 20.64 -3.44 -5.46
C LEU A 179 20.11 -2.60 -6.63
N ALA A 180 19.01 -1.89 -6.44
CA ALA A 180 18.44 -1.03 -7.47
C ALA A 180 19.41 0.12 -7.83
N SER A 181 20.08 0.71 -6.84
CA SER A 181 21.11 1.74 -7.04
C SER A 181 22.31 1.22 -7.83
N PHE A 182 22.79 0.02 -7.50
CA PHE A 182 23.86 -0.64 -8.24
C PHE A 182 23.49 -0.87 -9.71
N ILE A 183 22.26 -1.34 -9.98
CA ILE A 183 21.75 -1.54 -11.34
C ILE A 183 21.62 -0.21 -12.11
N ASP A 184 21.25 0.89 -11.46
CA ASP A 184 21.19 2.19 -12.14
C ASP A 184 22.59 2.74 -12.47
N GLN A 185 23.54 2.60 -11.55
CA GLN A 185 24.86 3.22 -11.62
C GLN A 185 25.90 2.38 -12.38
N LYS A 186 25.73 1.06 -12.47
CA LYS A 186 26.68 0.15 -13.12
C LYS A 186 26.83 0.50 -14.60
N LYS A 187 28.09 0.58 -15.05
CA LYS A 187 28.43 0.67 -16.47
C LYS A 187 28.36 -0.72 -17.07
N TYR A 188 27.28 -1.01 -17.78
CA TYR A 188 27.12 -2.27 -18.48
C TYR A 188 27.95 -2.29 -19.77
N LYS A 189 28.48 -3.46 -20.11
CA LYS A 189 29.18 -3.68 -21.39
C LYS A 189 28.19 -3.70 -22.55
N ASP A 190 26.99 -4.19 -22.29
CA ASP A 190 25.87 -4.30 -23.23
C ASP A 190 24.58 -3.79 -22.59
N PHE A 191 23.74 -3.09 -23.36
CA PHE A 191 22.43 -2.65 -22.93
C PHE A 191 21.52 -3.83 -22.55
N GLU A 192 21.64 -4.98 -23.21
CA GLU A 192 20.86 -6.18 -22.87
C GLU A 192 21.12 -6.65 -21.44
N GLN A 193 22.37 -6.61 -20.98
CA GLN A 193 22.71 -6.99 -19.60
C GLN A 193 22.02 -6.08 -18.57
N LYS A 194 21.90 -4.78 -18.88
CA LYS A 194 21.16 -3.84 -18.02
C LYS A 194 19.70 -4.22 -17.94
N LEU A 195 19.08 -4.55 -19.08
CA LEU A 195 17.68 -4.94 -19.15
C LEU A 195 17.42 -6.25 -18.39
N ILE A 196 18.30 -7.25 -18.48
CA ILE A 196 18.14 -8.50 -17.72
C ILE A 196 18.25 -8.23 -16.21
N SER A 197 19.23 -7.42 -15.75
CA SER A 197 19.30 -7.01 -14.33
C SER A 197 18.02 -6.31 -13.87
N GLN A 198 17.50 -5.39 -14.68
CA GLN A 198 16.27 -4.65 -14.38
C GLN A 198 15.03 -5.56 -14.37
N ARG A 199 14.95 -6.54 -15.26
CA ARG A 199 13.87 -7.53 -15.31
C ARG A 199 13.84 -8.38 -14.05
N ASP A 200 14.99 -8.82 -13.57
CA ASP A 200 15.05 -9.70 -12.40
C ASP A 200 14.74 -8.97 -11.08
N ILE A 201 15.11 -7.68 -10.97
CA ILE A 201 14.84 -6.89 -9.77
C ILE A 201 13.41 -6.34 -9.72
N LEU A 202 12.73 -6.15 -10.86
CA LEU A 202 11.38 -5.60 -10.90
C LEU A 202 10.38 -6.40 -10.02
N PRO A 203 10.29 -7.74 -10.11
CA PRO A 203 9.47 -8.55 -9.20
C PRO A 203 9.78 -8.31 -7.73
N VAL A 204 11.07 -8.18 -7.37
CA VAL A 204 11.49 -7.92 -5.98
C VAL A 204 10.97 -6.56 -5.51
N ILE A 205 11.06 -5.53 -6.35
CA ILE A 205 10.54 -4.18 -6.03
C ILE A 205 9.03 -4.21 -5.85
N VAL A 206 8.31 -4.94 -6.71
CA VAL A 206 6.84 -5.08 -6.61
C VAL A 206 6.44 -5.83 -5.35
N ASP A 207 7.06 -6.98 -5.08
CA ASP A 207 6.82 -7.78 -3.88
C ASP A 207 7.16 -6.98 -2.61
N PHE A 208 8.18 -6.13 -2.66
CA PHE A 208 8.57 -5.24 -1.56
C PHE A 208 7.54 -4.13 -1.32
N CYS A 209 7.08 -3.45 -2.37
CA CYS A 209 6.03 -2.44 -2.25
C CYS A 209 4.73 -3.07 -1.70
N ARG A 210 4.37 -4.26 -2.20
CA ARG A 210 3.24 -5.04 -1.68
C ARG A 210 3.43 -5.38 -0.21
N ALA A 211 4.60 -5.88 0.18
CA ALA A 211 4.90 -6.25 1.55
C ALA A 211 4.80 -5.03 2.48
N SER A 212 5.49 -3.93 2.16
CA SER A 212 5.44 -2.67 2.89
C SER A 212 4.02 -2.11 3.03
N TYR A 213 3.20 -2.23 1.99
CA TYR A 213 1.79 -1.89 2.06
C TYR A 213 1.03 -2.78 3.04
N THR A 214 1.08 -4.12 2.86
CA THR A 214 0.28 -5.07 3.64
C THR A 214 0.66 -5.10 5.13
N ILE A 215 1.94 -4.95 5.47
CA ILE A 215 2.39 -4.86 6.87
C ILE A 215 2.10 -3.48 7.49
N GLY A 216 1.83 -2.45 6.67
CA GLY A 216 1.63 -1.07 7.14
C GLY A 216 2.91 -0.33 7.50
N ALA A 217 4.02 -0.62 6.82
CA ALA A 217 5.29 0.09 6.96
C ALA A 217 5.71 0.73 5.62
N PRO A 218 4.89 1.66 5.08
CA PRO A 218 5.17 2.27 3.77
C PRO A 218 6.42 3.16 3.79
N GLU A 219 6.91 3.62 4.95
CA GLU A 219 8.15 4.39 5.07
C GLU A 219 9.38 3.61 4.60
N LYS A 220 9.32 2.27 4.61
CA LYS A 220 10.42 1.42 4.13
C LYS A 220 10.62 1.54 2.61
N VAL A 221 9.64 1.99 1.84
CA VAL A 221 9.80 2.20 0.38
C VAL A 221 10.40 3.56 0.02
N GLU A 222 10.49 4.50 0.97
CA GLU A 222 10.98 5.86 0.72
C GLU A 222 12.34 5.91 0.00
N PRO A 223 13.36 5.10 0.39
CA PRO A 223 14.68 5.14 -0.25
C PRO A 223 14.69 4.80 -1.75
N LEU A 224 13.64 4.14 -2.27
CA LEU A 224 13.55 3.75 -3.68
C LEU A 224 13.04 4.90 -4.56
N PHE A 225 12.05 5.65 -4.05
CA PHE A 225 11.25 6.58 -4.83
C PHE A 225 11.53 8.06 -4.53
N VAL A 226 12.18 8.37 -3.40
CA VAL A 226 12.32 9.73 -2.88
C VAL A 226 13.79 10.12 -2.82
N GLY A 227 14.13 11.28 -3.40
CA GLY A 227 15.47 11.83 -3.42
C GLY A 227 15.71 12.75 -4.62
N VAL A 228 16.85 13.45 -4.64
CA VAL A 228 17.24 14.36 -5.73
C VAL A 228 17.33 13.63 -7.09
N ARG A 229 17.70 12.34 -7.05
CA ARG A 229 17.67 11.43 -8.18
C ARG A 229 17.07 10.09 -7.71
N PRO A 230 15.76 9.86 -7.89
CA PRO A 230 15.13 8.63 -7.43
C PRO A 230 15.70 7.43 -8.19
N ILE A 231 15.93 6.33 -7.47
CA ILE A 231 16.48 5.09 -8.04
C ILE A 231 15.43 4.45 -8.96
N VAL A 232 14.17 4.48 -8.53
CA VAL A 232 13.03 3.93 -9.25
C VAL A 232 12.04 5.06 -9.53
N SER A 233 11.67 5.22 -10.81
CA SER A 233 10.66 6.20 -11.26
C SER A 233 9.46 5.50 -11.86
N GLU A 234 8.40 6.26 -12.18
CA GLU A 234 7.21 5.75 -12.86
C GLU A 234 7.54 5.16 -14.24
N ARG A 235 8.70 5.48 -14.81
CA ARG A 235 9.17 4.97 -16.11
C ARG A 235 10.00 3.70 -16.02
N PHE A 236 10.32 3.24 -14.82
CA PHE A 236 11.17 2.08 -14.61
C PHE A 236 10.69 0.83 -15.38
N PRO A 237 9.39 0.46 -15.37
CA PRO A 237 8.92 -0.71 -16.13
C PRO A 237 8.87 -0.50 -17.65
N PHE A 238 8.72 0.74 -18.14
CA PHE A 238 8.60 1.01 -19.58
C PHE A 238 9.88 0.71 -20.35
N ASN A 239 11.04 0.84 -19.70
CA ASN A 239 12.32 0.45 -20.30
C ASN A 239 12.41 -1.07 -20.54
N LEU A 240 11.61 -1.87 -19.82
CA LEU A 240 11.58 -3.32 -19.92
C LEU A 240 10.58 -3.80 -20.97
N THR A 241 9.38 -3.21 -21.00
CA THR A 241 8.31 -3.62 -21.93
C THR A 241 8.66 -3.40 -23.40
N THR A 242 9.57 -2.48 -23.72
CA THR A 242 10.01 -2.23 -25.11
C THR A 242 10.99 -3.28 -25.63
N HIS A 243 11.59 -4.09 -24.76
CA HIS A 243 12.72 -4.96 -25.12
C HIS A 243 12.61 -6.40 -24.59
N LEU A 244 11.72 -6.67 -23.63
CA LEU A 244 11.54 -7.98 -22.99
C LEU A 244 10.05 -8.25 -22.74
N ASP A 245 9.61 -9.49 -22.95
CA ASP A 245 8.26 -9.96 -22.59
C ASP A 245 8.06 -9.80 -21.07
N THR A 246 7.44 -8.69 -20.67
CA THR A 246 7.15 -8.36 -19.27
C THR A 246 5.66 -8.54 -19.02
N ASP A 247 5.33 -9.22 -17.93
CA ASP A 247 3.94 -9.56 -17.60
C ASP A 247 3.15 -8.30 -17.18
N LEU A 248 1.98 -8.08 -17.78
CA LEU A 248 1.14 -6.90 -17.52
C LEU A 248 0.65 -6.81 -16.06
N PRO A 249 0.19 -7.89 -15.40
CA PRO A 249 -0.08 -7.93 -13.97
C PRO A 249 1.05 -7.38 -13.10
N LEU A 250 2.30 -7.73 -13.39
CA LEU A 250 3.45 -7.26 -12.62
C LEU A 250 3.59 -5.73 -12.70
N ILE A 251 3.36 -5.16 -13.88
CA ILE A 251 3.40 -3.71 -14.11
C ILE A 251 2.23 -3.03 -13.40
N MET A 252 1.04 -3.63 -13.45
CA MET A 252 -0.14 -3.11 -12.75
C MET A 252 0.08 -3.09 -11.24
N ASP A 253 0.64 -4.16 -10.67
CA ASP A 253 0.98 -4.26 -9.25
C ASP A 253 2.08 -3.27 -8.85
N PHE A 254 3.08 -3.05 -9.71
CA PHE A 254 4.09 -2.01 -9.51
C PHE A 254 3.47 -0.63 -9.29
N TYR A 255 2.63 -0.16 -10.23
CA TYR A 255 1.99 1.15 -10.10
C TYR A 255 1.00 1.20 -8.94
N ARG A 256 0.29 0.10 -8.68
CA ARG A 256 -0.70 -0.02 -7.62
C ARG A 256 -0.05 0.14 -6.25
N TYR A 257 0.90 -0.72 -5.90
CA TYR A 257 1.47 -0.74 -4.56
C TYR A 257 2.43 0.43 -4.30
N ALA A 258 3.20 0.86 -5.31
CA ALA A 258 4.00 2.10 -5.18
C ALA A 258 3.09 3.31 -4.93
N GLY A 259 2.01 3.45 -5.70
CA GLY A 259 1.01 4.50 -5.51
C GLY A 259 0.38 4.45 -4.11
N PHE A 260 -0.04 3.28 -3.64
CA PHE A 260 -0.69 3.12 -2.33
C PHE A 260 0.24 3.47 -1.17
N CYS A 261 1.50 3.04 -1.21
CA CYS A 261 2.50 3.41 -0.22
C CYS A 261 2.72 4.93 -0.19
N LEU A 262 2.87 5.57 -1.35
CA LEU A 262 3.10 7.02 -1.45
C LEU A 262 1.91 7.86 -0.95
N VAL A 263 0.66 7.46 -1.23
CA VAL A 263 -0.52 8.13 -0.67
C VAL A 263 -0.54 7.98 0.85
N THR A 264 -0.18 6.80 1.37
CA THR A 264 -0.11 6.58 2.82
C THR A 264 0.98 7.47 3.44
N LEU A 265 2.16 7.55 2.82
CA LEU A 265 3.26 8.41 3.28
C LEU A 265 2.91 9.89 3.31
N ALA A 266 2.07 10.36 2.39
CA ALA A 266 1.61 11.76 2.37
C ALA A 266 0.88 12.16 3.66
N VAL A 267 0.27 11.18 4.34
CA VAL A 267 -0.52 11.34 5.57
C VAL A 267 0.24 10.86 6.81
N LEU A 268 1.12 9.88 6.65
CA LEU A 268 1.89 9.19 7.70
C LEU A 268 2.85 10.13 8.44
N ASP A 269 2.31 10.78 9.47
CA ASP A 269 3.01 11.36 10.61
C ASP A 269 1.95 11.73 11.67
N PRO A 270 1.89 11.04 12.82
CA PRO A 270 0.96 11.36 13.89
C PRO A 270 1.31 12.66 14.63
N SER A 271 2.55 13.13 14.49
CA SER A 271 3.08 14.32 15.18
C SER A 271 2.95 15.58 14.31
N ALA A 272 2.90 15.40 12.99
CA ALA A 272 2.70 16.48 12.03
C ALA A 272 1.27 16.47 11.48
N SER A 273 0.50 17.51 11.82
CA SER A 273 -0.77 17.86 11.18
C SER A 273 -0.62 18.21 9.69
N HIS A 274 0.62 18.33 9.19
CA HIS A 274 0.98 18.68 7.82
C HIS A 274 0.73 17.54 6.79
N ILE A 275 0.41 17.91 5.55
CA ILE A 275 0.37 17.01 4.38
C ILE A 275 1.70 17.08 3.65
N LYS A 276 2.40 15.95 3.50
CA LYS A 276 3.64 15.89 2.72
C LYS A 276 3.30 15.90 1.22
N SER A 277 3.15 17.10 0.66
CA SER A 277 2.69 17.30 -0.72
C SER A 277 3.57 16.62 -1.79
N GLU A 278 4.86 16.46 -1.52
CA GLU A 278 5.81 15.76 -2.40
C GLU A 278 5.40 14.30 -2.65
N TYR A 279 5.00 13.57 -1.60
CA TYR A 279 4.55 12.18 -1.73
C TYR A 279 3.20 12.08 -2.43
N ALA A 280 2.28 13.01 -2.14
CA ALA A 280 1.00 13.06 -2.83
C ALA A 280 1.20 13.34 -4.33
N ASP A 281 2.13 14.25 -4.67
CA ASP A 281 2.48 14.58 -6.04
C ASP A 281 3.10 13.38 -6.78
N LEU A 282 4.04 12.68 -6.14
CA LEU A 282 4.64 11.45 -6.65
C LEU A 282 3.61 10.33 -6.83
N ALA A 283 2.72 10.10 -5.86
CA ALA A 283 1.71 9.04 -5.93
C ALA A 283 0.84 9.13 -7.21
N ASN A 284 0.48 10.35 -7.60
CA ASN A 284 -0.28 10.60 -8.82
C ASN A 284 0.48 10.19 -10.09
N ASN A 285 1.82 10.29 -10.11
CA ASN A 285 2.65 9.85 -11.23
C ASN A 285 2.59 8.32 -11.42
N PHE A 286 2.20 7.55 -10.39
CA PHE A 286 1.98 6.11 -10.49
C PHE A 286 0.50 5.76 -10.75
N LEU A 287 -0.42 6.40 -10.04
CA LEU A 287 -1.86 6.09 -10.12
C LEU A 287 -2.51 6.55 -11.45
N VAL A 288 -2.07 7.68 -12.02
CA VAL A 288 -2.61 8.16 -13.30
C VAL A 288 -2.26 7.22 -14.45
N PRO A 289 -1.00 6.79 -14.65
CA PRO A 289 -0.66 5.78 -15.65
C PRO A 289 -1.45 4.48 -15.47
N LEU A 290 -1.59 3.98 -14.23
CA LEU A 290 -2.38 2.79 -13.95
C LEU A 290 -3.82 2.93 -14.47
N LEU A 291 -4.49 4.05 -14.15
CA LEU A 291 -5.85 4.33 -14.61
C LEU A 291 -5.97 4.69 -16.11
N THR A 292 -4.86 4.93 -16.81
CA THR A 292 -4.87 5.08 -18.28
C THR A 292 -4.88 3.74 -19.02
N LEU A 293 -4.56 2.63 -18.33
CA LEU A 293 -4.53 1.32 -18.98
C LEU A 293 -5.93 0.93 -19.48
N PRO A 294 -6.07 0.47 -20.73
CA PRO A 294 -7.37 0.06 -21.29
C PRO A 294 -8.07 -0.99 -20.43
N ASN A 295 -7.31 -1.88 -19.80
CA ASN A 295 -7.83 -2.94 -18.92
C ASN A 295 -8.53 -2.37 -17.67
N LEU A 296 -8.13 -1.20 -17.19
CA LEU A 296 -8.72 -0.52 -16.02
C LEU A 296 -9.74 0.56 -16.39
N SER A 297 -10.08 0.68 -17.68
CA SER A 297 -11.15 1.56 -18.13
C SER A 297 -12.45 1.24 -17.41
N LEU A 298 -13.16 2.28 -16.97
CA LEU A 298 -14.45 2.16 -16.30
C LEU A 298 -15.51 1.43 -17.16
N SER A 299 -15.33 1.39 -18.48
CA SER A 299 -16.16 0.60 -19.40
C SER A 299 -16.08 -0.90 -19.17
N ASN A 300 -15.00 -1.40 -18.57
CA ASN A 300 -14.83 -2.82 -18.26
C ASN A 300 -15.41 -3.18 -16.88
N TYR A 301 -15.68 -2.17 -16.07
CA TYR A 301 -16.19 -2.25 -14.70
C TYR A 301 -17.53 -1.50 -14.65
N THR A 302 -18.47 -1.90 -15.49
CA THR A 302 -19.77 -1.23 -15.58
C THR A 302 -20.58 -1.49 -14.31
N ALA A 303 -20.60 -0.49 -13.43
CA ALA A 303 -21.53 -0.42 -12.33
C ALA A 303 -22.97 -0.05 -12.77
N ASN A 304 -23.40 -0.20 -14.04
CA ASN A 304 -24.71 0.32 -14.48
C ASN A 304 -25.56 -0.57 -15.42
N GLU A 305 -25.12 -1.77 -15.84
CA GLU A 305 -25.86 -2.54 -16.87
C GLU A 305 -26.32 -3.94 -16.45
N LEU A 306 -26.93 -4.09 -15.26
CA LEU A 306 -27.60 -5.35 -14.88
C LEU A 306 -29.01 -5.15 -14.31
N ALA A 307 -29.65 -4.01 -14.61
CA ALA A 307 -31.09 -3.82 -14.35
C ALA A 307 -31.98 -4.48 -15.43
N GLY A 308 -31.42 -5.13 -16.45
CA GLY A 308 -32.17 -5.89 -17.45
C GLY A 308 -31.36 -7.06 -18.00
N ASN A 309 -31.78 -8.28 -17.68
CA ASN A 309 -31.29 -9.57 -18.21
C ASN A 309 -29.84 -9.98 -17.85
N PRO A 310 -29.64 -10.79 -16.79
CA PRO A 310 -28.32 -11.22 -16.30
C PRO A 310 -27.62 -12.31 -17.12
N GLY A 311 -28.17 -12.73 -18.28
CA GLY A 311 -27.83 -14.04 -18.85
C GLY A 311 -26.81 -14.12 -19.98
N VAL A 312 -26.57 -13.05 -20.77
CA VAL A 312 -26.00 -13.27 -22.12
C VAL A 312 -24.69 -12.50 -22.42
N ILE A 313 -24.39 -11.40 -21.73
CA ILE A 313 -23.19 -10.58 -22.06
C ILE A 313 -22.07 -10.72 -21.03
N ALA A 314 -22.42 -11.02 -19.77
CA ALA A 314 -21.47 -11.04 -18.65
C ALA A 314 -20.42 -12.17 -18.71
N SER A 315 -20.65 -13.25 -19.45
CA SER A 315 -19.71 -14.36 -19.57
C SER A 315 -18.58 -14.11 -20.58
N SER A 316 -18.78 -13.22 -21.56
CA SER A 316 -17.77 -12.95 -22.60
C SER A 316 -16.71 -11.92 -22.14
N LEU A 317 -17.11 -10.88 -21.39
CA LEU A 317 -16.23 -9.81 -20.91
C LEU A 317 -15.37 -10.19 -19.70
N ARG A 318 -15.77 -11.20 -18.90
CA ARG A 318 -15.02 -11.66 -17.72
C ARG A 318 -13.72 -12.39 -18.06
N SER A 319 -13.52 -12.79 -19.31
CA SER A 319 -12.33 -13.55 -19.76
C SER A 319 -11.07 -12.68 -19.94
N GLY A 320 -11.14 -11.36 -19.75
CA GLY A 320 -10.01 -10.43 -19.95
C GLY A 320 -9.73 -9.43 -18.80
N GLN A 321 -10.32 -9.63 -17.61
CA GLN A 321 -10.07 -8.78 -16.44
C GLN A 321 -8.86 -9.28 -15.64
N TYR A 322 -7.77 -8.50 -15.64
CA TYR A 322 -6.56 -8.79 -14.84
C TYR A 322 -6.71 -8.40 -13.36
N ILE A 323 -7.63 -7.47 -13.06
CA ILE A 323 -7.88 -6.94 -11.71
C ILE A 323 -9.35 -7.15 -11.35
N GLN A 324 -9.59 -7.62 -10.12
CA GLN A 324 -10.95 -7.86 -9.60
C GLN A 324 -11.67 -6.55 -9.26
N ASP A 325 -13.01 -6.57 -9.19
CA ASP A 325 -13.81 -5.39 -8.85
C ASP A 325 -13.38 -4.74 -7.52
N LYS A 326 -13.07 -5.54 -6.49
CA LYS A 326 -12.63 -5.04 -5.17
C LYS A 326 -11.31 -4.28 -5.26
N GLU A 327 -10.35 -4.82 -6.00
CA GLU A 327 -9.05 -4.19 -6.22
C GLU A 327 -9.18 -2.92 -7.07
N ARG A 328 -10.10 -2.92 -8.04
CA ARG A 328 -10.40 -1.73 -8.86
C ARG A 328 -11.04 -0.61 -8.03
N GLU A 329 -11.94 -0.94 -7.09
CA GLU A 329 -12.48 0.00 -6.10
C GLU A 329 -11.37 0.60 -5.24
N GLU A 330 -10.43 -0.22 -4.78
CA GLU A 330 -9.29 0.23 -3.98
C GLU A 330 -8.38 1.19 -4.77
N ILE A 331 -8.14 0.92 -6.06
CA ILE A 331 -7.41 1.86 -6.93
C ILE A 331 -8.13 3.21 -7.04
N SER A 332 -9.45 3.20 -7.27
CA SER A 332 -10.24 4.46 -7.30
C SER A 332 -10.17 5.21 -5.97
N PHE A 333 -10.24 4.48 -4.85
CA PHE A 333 -10.17 5.04 -3.52
C PHE A 333 -8.85 5.80 -3.30
N PHE A 334 -7.70 5.16 -3.55
CA PHE A 334 -6.39 5.81 -3.40
C PHE A 334 -6.17 6.95 -4.39
N TYR A 335 -6.67 6.83 -5.63
CA TYR A 335 -6.59 7.92 -6.61
C TYR A 335 -7.37 9.16 -6.17
N VAL A 336 -8.60 8.99 -5.65
CA VAL A 336 -9.41 10.10 -5.16
C VAL A 336 -8.75 10.76 -3.95
N LEU A 337 -8.24 9.98 -2.99
CA LEU A 337 -7.50 10.53 -1.85
C LEU A 337 -6.25 11.30 -2.29
N SER A 338 -5.44 10.75 -3.21
CA SER A 338 -4.27 11.43 -3.77
C SER A 338 -4.63 12.76 -4.42
N TYR A 339 -5.71 12.80 -5.20
CA TYR A 339 -6.18 14.04 -5.85
C TYR A 339 -6.59 15.10 -4.81
N LEU A 340 -7.28 14.70 -3.74
CA LEU A 340 -7.73 15.62 -2.69
C LEU A 340 -6.57 16.15 -1.84
N LEU A 341 -5.57 15.31 -1.53
CA LEU A 341 -4.37 15.72 -0.78
C LEU A 341 -3.50 16.72 -1.55
N ARG A 342 -3.60 16.75 -2.88
CA ARG A 342 -2.87 17.67 -3.77
C ARG A 342 -3.60 18.99 -4.06
N LEU A 343 -4.75 19.25 -3.46
CA LEU A 343 -5.53 20.45 -3.78
C LEU A 343 -4.74 21.73 -3.43
N ARG A 344 -4.53 22.60 -4.43
CA ARG A 344 -3.89 23.91 -4.25
C ARG A 344 -4.85 25.10 -4.40
N ARG A 345 -6.01 24.85 -5.03
CA ARG A 345 -7.03 25.84 -5.37
C ARG A 345 -8.42 25.23 -5.18
N LEU A 346 -9.35 26.02 -4.62
CA LEU A 346 -10.73 25.56 -4.40
C LEU A 346 -11.48 25.30 -5.71
N SER A 347 -11.19 26.05 -6.76
CA SER A 347 -11.79 25.88 -8.09
C SER A 347 -11.59 24.47 -8.65
N THR A 348 -10.44 23.84 -8.38
CA THR A 348 -10.11 22.46 -8.80
C THR A 348 -11.01 21.40 -8.15
N LEU A 349 -11.66 21.73 -7.03
CA LEU A 349 -12.61 20.86 -6.35
C LEU A 349 -14.06 21.12 -6.81
N VAL A 350 -14.41 22.36 -7.17
CA VAL A 350 -15.74 22.73 -7.68
C VAL A 350 -15.91 22.28 -9.13
N GLU A 351 -14.87 22.43 -9.94
CA GLU A 351 -14.79 22.01 -11.35
C GLU A 351 -13.62 21.03 -11.53
N PRO A 352 -13.77 19.77 -11.07
CA PRO A 352 -12.69 18.80 -11.14
C PRO A 352 -12.49 18.25 -12.55
N VAL A 353 -11.29 17.68 -12.78
CA VAL A 353 -10.96 16.97 -14.03
C VAL A 353 -11.99 15.86 -14.29
N PRO A 354 -12.43 15.65 -15.56
CA PRO A 354 -13.45 14.64 -15.88
C PRO A 354 -13.16 13.24 -15.34
N ARG A 355 -11.89 12.83 -15.34
CA ARG A 355 -11.45 11.55 -14.77
C ARG A 355 -11.74 11.45 -13.27
N PHE A 356 -11.41 12.48 -12.49
CA PHE A 356 -11.73 12.49 -11.06
C PHE A 356 -13.23 12.33 -10.82
N LYS A 357 -14.06 13.08 -11.57
CA LYS A 357 -15.52 12.98 -11.47
C LYS A 357 -16.03 11.59 -11.81
N ALA A 358 -15.45 10.94 -12.82
CA ALA A 358 -15.81 9.58 -13.23
C ALA A 358 -15.44 8.54 -12.17
N GLU A 359 -14.23 8.61 -11.62
CA GLU A 359 -13.74 7.70 -10.57
C GLU A 359 -14.54 7.83 -9.27
N VAL A 360 -14.86 9.05 -8.83
CA VAL A 360 -15.69 9.27 -7.63
C VAL A 360 -17.09 8.64 -7.81
N ARG A 361 -17.71 8.82 -8.98
CA ARG A 361 -19.03 8.25 -9.28
C ARG A 361 -18.99 6.73 -9.37
N TYR A 362 -17.98 6.17 -10.02
CA TYR A 362 -17.77 4.73 -10.10
C TYR A 362 -17.61 4.14 -8.70
N PHE A 363 -16.72 4.68 -7.89
CA PHE A 363 -16.47 4.19 -6.54
C PHE A 363 -17.73 4.27 -5.67
N ALA A 364 -18.41 5.42 -5.62
CA ALA A 364 -19.63 5.58 -4.82
C ALA A 364 -20.73 4.57 -5.21
N SER A 365 -20.87 4.29 -6.51
CA SER A 365 -21.85 3.33 -7.03
C SER A 365 -21.46 1.88 -6.74
N SER A 366 -20.21 1.50 -7.05
CA SER A 366 -19.69 0.13 -6.88
C SER A 366 -19.65 -0.26 -5.41
N PHE A 367 -19.00 0.58 -4.59
CA PHE A 367 -18.91 0.36 -3.15
C PHE A 367 -20.28 0.40 -2.48
N GLY A 368 -21.17 1.29 -2.94
CA GLY A 368 -22.55 1.35 -2.47
C GLY A 368 -23.33 0.06 -2.69
N ARG A 369 -23.14 -0.61 -3.83
CA ARG A 369 -23.74 -1.93 -4.10
C ARG A 369 -23.15 -3.02 -3.24
N ARG A 370 -21.81 -3.04 -3.08
CA ARG A 370 -21.13 -4.01 -2.23
C ARG A 370 -21.63 -3.93 -0.78
N ILE A 371 -21.76 -2.72 -0.23
CA ILE A 371 -22.33 -2.52 1.10
C ILE A 371 -23.78 -3.04 1.19
N SER A 372 -24.60 -2.81 0.17
CA SER A 372 -25.98 -3.31 0.14
C SER A 372 -26.04 -4.83 0.05
N SER A 373 -25.21 -5.47 -0.79
CA SER A 373 -25.14 -6.93 -0.88
C SER A 373 -24.63 -7.56 0.41
N ASP A 374 -23.64 -6.94 1.07
CA ASP A 374 -23.12 -7.42 2.36
C ASP A 374 -24.24 -7.39 3.41
N LEU A 375 -25.11 -6.37 3.40
CA LEU A 375 -26.27 -6.27 4.29
C LEU A 375 -27.32 -7.35 3.97
N ASP A 376 -27.62 -7.60 2.71
CA ASP A 376 -28.58 -8.64 2.31
C ASP A 376 -28.11 -10.04 2.74
N ILE A 377 -26.81 -10.32 2.68
CA ILE A 377 -26.19 -11.56 3.17
C ILE A 377 -26.31 -11.65 4.70
N LEU A 378 -26.00 -10.58 5.43
CA LEU A 378 -26.14 -10.54 6.89
C LEU A 378 -27.60 -10.71 7.33
N ALA A 379 -28.54 -10.04 6.66
CA ALA A 379 -29.96 -10.11 6.95
C ALA A 379 -30.59 -11.47 6.61
N SER A 380 -30.20 -12.09 5.49
CA SER A 380 -30.68 -13.43 5.09
C SER A 380 -30.10 -14.55 5.96
N SER A 381 -28.86 -14.41 6.46
CA SER A 381 -28.27 -15.35 7.41
C SER A 381 -29.06 -15.45 8.72
N HIS A 382 -29.74 -14.38 9.14
CA HIS A 382 -30.54 -14.39 10.36
C HIS A 382 -31.90 -15.08 10.24
N GLN A 383 -32.44 -15.27 9.03
CA GLN A 383 -33.77 -15.87 8.86
C GLN A 383 -33.75 -17.39 8.59
N SER A 384 -32.59 -17.97 8.24
CA SER A 384 -32.48 -19.42 7.92
C SER A 384 -31.93 -20.31 9.04
N TYR A 385 -31.51 -19.74 10.18
CA TYR A 385 -30.97 -20.49 11.33
C TYR A 385 -31.96 -20.56 12.52
N SER A 386 -33.24 -20.85 12.24
CA SER A 386 -34.29 -20.95 13.28
C SER A 386 -34.31 -22.28 14.05
N ASN A 387 -33.23 -23.06 14.10
CA ASN A 387 -33.17 -24.26 14.94
C ASN A 387 -31.87 -24.30 15.74
N SER A 388 -32.06 -24.30 17.07
CA SER A 388 -31.09 -24.54 18.14
C SER A 388 -30.24 -23.34 18.58
N THR A 389 -30.63 -22.77 19.72
CA THR A 389 -29.84 -22.00 20.70
C THR A 389 -28.34 -21.84 20.39
N ILE A 390 -28.00 -20.85 19.57
CA ILE A 390 -26.64 -20.33 19.44
C ILE A 390 -26.66 -18.90 19.97
N SER A 391 -25.92 -18.67 21.06
CA SER A 391 -25.82 -17.36 21.72
C SER A 391 -25.31 -16.31 20.73
N MET A 392 -26.01 -15.18 20.58
CA MET A 392 -25.62 -14.06 19.72
C MET A 392 -24.18 -13.59 19.94
N LEU A 393 -23.69 -13.66 21.18
CA LEU A 393 -22.30 -13.35 21.55
C LEU A 393 -21.28 -14.21 20.81
N SER A 394 -21.64 -15.46 20.47
CA SER A 394 -20.76 -16.37 19.73
C SER A 394 -20.70 -16.08 18.23
N LEU A 395 -21.70 -15.39 17.67
CA LEU A 395 -21.71 -14.98 16.26
C LEU A 395 -20.90 -13.71 16.04
N GLU A 396 -20.99 -12.74 16.94
CA GLU A 396 -20.11 -11.56 16.92
C GLU A 396 -18.66 -11.93 17.20
N GLN A 397 -18.40 -12.82 18.17
CA GLN A 397 -17.06 -13.38 18.38
C GLN A 397 -16.58 -14.19 17.19
N ARG A 398 -17.43 -14.98 16.52
CA ARG A 398 -17.02 -15.73 15.31
C ARG A 398 -16.78 -14.82 14.12
N ALA A 399 -17.58 -13.77 13.93
CA ALA A 399 -17.37 -12.80 12.86
C ALA A 399 -16.11 -11.96 13.08
N SER A 400 -15.77 -11.63 14.34
CA SER A 400 -14.53 -10.92 14.67
C SER A 400 -13.28 -11.82 14.71
N THR A 401 -13.44 -13.14 14.89
CA THR A 401 -12.32 -14.10 14.90
C THR A 401 -12.12 -14.85 13.58
N ALA A 402 -13.04 -14.75 12.62
CA ALA A 402 -12.99 -15.50 11.35
C ALA A 402 -12.45 -14.71 10.15
N ALA A 403 -12.30 -13.38 10.23
CA ALA A 403 -11.72 -12.60 9.14
C ALA A 403 -10.20 -12.45 9.37
N PRO A 404 -9.32 -13.09 8.57
CA PRO A 404 -7.91 -12.78 8.61
C PRO A 404 -7.75 -11.30 8.25
N ALA A 405 -7.19 -10.52 9.18
CA ALA A 405 -7.11 -9.06 9.14
C ALA A 405 -6.04 -8.58 8.13
N ALA A 406 -6.06 -9.11 6.90
CA ALA A 406 -5.02 -8.98 5.88
C ALA A 406 -4.67 -7.51 5.60
N ASN A 407 -5.64 -6.59 5.73
CA ASN A 407 -5.48 -5.18 5.42
C ASN A 407 -5.52 -4.26 6.65
N ALA A 408 -5.52 -4.78 7.88
CA ALA A 408 -5.72 -4.01 9.12
C ALA A 408 -4.85 -2.74 9.25
N ASN A 409 -3.63 -2.77 8.71
CA ASN A 409 -2.66 -1.70 8.83
C ASN A 409 -2.73 -0.68 7.68
N THR A 410 -3.56 -0.92 6.67
CA THR A 410 -3.68 -0.08 5.46
C THR A 410 -4.87 0.88 5.56
N MET A 411 -4.82 2.02 4.86
CA MET A 411 -5.98 2.91 4.76
C MET A 411 -7.21 2.20 4.14
N SER A 412 -7.01 1.16 3.33
CA SER A 412 -8.12 0.39 2.77
C SER A 412 -8.79 -0.57 3.76
N SER A 413 -8.23 -0.74 4.97
CA SER A 413 -8.89 -1.48 6.06
C SER A 413 -10.34 -1.02 6.30
N ILE A 414 -10.64 0.27 6.11
CA ILE A 414 -12.00 0.80 6.26
C ILE A 414 -12.97 0.22 5.22
N LEU A 415 -12.48 -0.18 4.04
CA LEU A 415 -13.27 -0.77 2.96
C LEU A 415 -13.59 -2.26 3.17
N TYR A 416 -12.74 -2.96 3.92
CA TYR A 416 -12.82 -4.41 4.09
C TYR A 416 -13.26 -4.78 5.50
N GLU A 417 -12.54 -4.29 6.51
CA GLU A 417 -12.73 -4.58 7.94
C GLU A 417 -13.66 -3.57 8.63
N GLY A 418 -14.14 -2.56 7.90
CA GLY A 418 -15.10 -1.58 8.41
C GLY A 418 -16.44 -2.21 8.78
N THR A 419 -17.05 -1.78 9.89
CA THR A 419 -18.46 -2.11 10.17
C THR A 419 -19.37 -1.52 9.10
N TYR A 420 -20.58 -2.04 8.94
CA TYR A 420 -21.55 -1.47 7.99
C TYR A 420 -21.74 0.05 8.19
N LYS A 421 -21.84 0.50 9.45
CA LYS A 421 -21.99 1.91 9.78
C LYS A 421 -20.74 2.72 9.43
N GLU A 422 -19.54 2.19 9.69
CA GLU A 422 -18.28 2.83 9.29
C GLU A 422 -18.20 2.97 7.76
N LYS A 423 -18.44 1.90 7.01
CA LYS A 423 -18.43 1.91 5.53
C LYS A 423 -19.45 2.89 4.96
N LEU A 424 -20.66 2.93 5.51
CA LEU A 424 -21.72 3.83 5.08
C LEU A 424 -21.40 5.30 5.38
N HIS A 425 -21.09 5.61 6.64
CA HIS A 425 -20.97 7.00 7.12
C HIS A 425 -19.60 7.62 6.84
N LEU A 426 -18.51 6.87 6.98
CA LEU A 426 -17.14 7.39 6.81
C LEU A 426 -16.67 7.35 5.35
N VAL A 427 -17.17 6.41 4.54
CA VAL A 427 -16.68 6.21 3.17
C VAL A 427 -17.76 6.54 2.15
N LYS A 428 -18.90 5.84 2.13
CA LYS A 428 -19.92 6.04 1.09
C LYS A 428 -20.47 7.47 1.07
N ILE A 429 -20.91 7.99 2.22
CA ILE A 429 -21.44 9.36 2.33
C ILE A 429 -20.37 10.41 1.94
N PHE A 430 -19.09 10.17 2.24
CA PHE A 430 -18.00 11.06 1.84
C PHE A 430 -17.91 11.15 0.31
N PHE A 431 -17.79 10.01 -0.37
CA PHE A 431 -17.68 9.95 -1.83
C PHE A 431 -18.97 10.40 -2.54
N GLU A 432 -20.15 10.10 -2.01
CA GLU A 432 -21.43 10.61 -2.54
C GLU A 432 -21.48 12.15 -2.44
N THR A 433 -21.05 12.72 -1.31
CA THR A 433 -21.00 14.17 -1.13
C THR A 433 -20.03 14.80 -2.12
N LEU A 434 -18.84 14.21 -2.33
CA LEU A 434 -17.90 14.65 -3.36
C LEU A 434 -18.49 14.59 -4.77
N SER A 435 -19.24 13.53 -5.10
CA SER A 435 -19.88 13.37 -6.42
C SER A 435 -20.91 14.47 -6.73
N SER A 436 -21.48 15.08 -5.68
CA SER A 436 -22.48 16.15 -5.77
C SER A 436 -21.87 17.56 -5.83
N LEU A 437 -20.55 17.70 -5.63
CA LEU A 437 -19.86 18.99 -5.76
C LEU A 437 -19.98 19.51 -7.22
N GLY A 438 -20.29 20.80 -7.36
CA GLY A 438 -20.53 21.43 -8.66
C GLY A 438 -21.96 21.31 -9.20
N THR A 439 -22.89 20.71 -8.44
CA THR A 439 -24.32 20.83 -8.75
C THR A 439 -24.88 22.15 -8.18
N PRO A 440 -25.53 23.00 -8.99
CA PRO A 440 -25.90 24.37 -8.60
C PRO A 440 -26.98 24.45 -7.51
N HIS A 441 -27.59 23.34 -7.11
CA HIS A 441 -28.74 23.31 -6.20
C HIS A 441 -28.42 22.79 -4.79
N LEU A 442 -27.19 22.37 -4.49
CA LEU A 442 -26.81 21.90 -3.16
C LEU A 442 -25.58 22.65 -2.62
N PRO A 443 -25.60 23.16 -1.38
CA PRO A 443 -24.40 23.64 -0.69
C PRO A 443 -23.53 22.45 -0.24
N ALA A 444 -23.08 21.64 -1.21
CA ALA A 444 -22.38 20.37 -0.99
C ALA A 444 -21.03 20.56 -0.29
N LEU A 445 -20.33 21.67 -0.53
CA LEU A 445 -19.05 21.99 0.11
C LEU A 445 -19.21 22.27 1.61
N CYS A 446 -20.17 23.13 1.99
CA CYS A 446 -20.46 23.39 3.40
C CYS A 446 -20.97 22.14 4.10
N LYS A 447 -21.80 21.33 3.41
CA LYS A 447 -22.28 20.05 3.91
C LYS A 447 -21.14 19.05 4.15
N LEU A 448 -20.18 18.96 3.23
CA LEU A 448 -18.98 18.11 3.38
C LEU A 448 -18.21 18.49 4.64
N ILE A 449 -17.90 19.78 4.80
CA ILE A 449 -17.12 20.26 5.95
C ILE A 449 -17.90 20.05 7.26
N GLN A 450 -19.21 20.32 7.28
CA GLN A 450 -20.04 20.16 8.49
C GLN A 450 -20.21 18.71 8.93
N LEU A 451 -20.33 17.77 7.98
CA LEU A 451 -20.47 16.34 8.26
C LEU A 451 -19.17 15.69 8.73
N PHE A 452 -18.03 16.14 8.20
CA PHE A 452 -16.70 15.57 8.46
C PHE A 452 -15.84 16.50 9.35
N ASN A 453 -16.47 17.31 10.19
CA ASN A 453 -15.77 18.14 11.17
C ASN A 453 -15.50 17.36 12.46
N PHE A 454 -14.27 16.87 12.61
CA PHE A 454 -13.87 15.96 13.70
C PHE A 454 -13.66 16.65 15.07
N LYS A 455 -13.81 17.97 15.19
CA LYS A 455 -13.66 18.69 16.47
C LYS A 455 -14.94 19.33 17.04
N SER A 456 -16.11 19.18 16.41
CA SER A 456 -17.38 19.71 16.96
C SER A 456 -18.10 18.64 17.80
N VAL A 457 -18.13 18.67 19.13
CA VAL A 457 -18.66 19.72 20.02
C VAL A 457 -18.04 19.56 21.44
N PRO A 458 -17.67 20.63 22.18
CA PRO A 458 -17.33 20.51 23.60
C PRO A 458 -18.52 19.99 24.41
N GLU A 459 -18.29 18.99 25.25
CA GLU A 459 -19.31 18.46 26.16
C GLU A 459 -20.00 19.59 26.93
N GLY A 460 -21.34 19.68 26.83
CA GLY A 460 -22.15 20.62 27.61
C GLY A 460 -22.69 21.88 26.90
N SER A 461 -22.47 22.08 25.60
CA SER A 461 -23.09 23.19 24.85
C SER A 461 -24.59 22.96 24.59
N LEU A 462 -25.44 23.97 24.80
CA LEU A 462 -26.90 23.95 24.53
C LEU A 462 -27.28 23.63 23.07
N LEU A 463 -26.32 23.64 22.14
CA LEU A 463 -26.49 23.22 20.74
C LEU A 463 -26.35 21.70 20.50
N THR A 464 -25.91 20.93 21.50
CA THR A 464 -25.78 19.46 21.45
C THR A 464 -27.10 18.73 21.23
N SER A 465 -28.24 19.38 21.47
CA SER A 465 -29.57 18.80 21.28
C SER A 465 -30.04 18.74 19.82
N SER A 466 -29.27 19.30 18.85
CA SER A 466 -29.73 19.44 17.47
C SER A 466 -28.82 18.86 16.37
N MET A 467 -27.69 18.21 16.69
CA MET A 467 -26.74 17.79 15.66
C MET A 467 -26.54 16.27 15.54
N ARG A 468 -26.76 15.78 14.30
CA ARG A 468 -26.47 14.44 13.76
C ARG A 468 -25.00 13.99 13.85
N ASN A 469 -24.12 14.75 14.50
CA ASN A 469 -22.67 14.47 14.59
C ASN A 469 -22.30 13.56 15.77
N GLN A 470 -23.21 13.29 16.72
CA GLN A 470 -22.93 12.35 17.82
C GLN A 470 -22.70 10.92 17.33
N ASP A 471 -23.43 10.47 16.30
CA ASP A 471 -23.24 9.14 15.70
C ASP A 471 -21.86 9.00 15.06
N PHE A 472 -21.37 10.08 14.44
CA PHE A 472 -20.07 10.09 13.76
C PHE A 472 -18.91 10.09 14.75
N HIS A 473 -18.99 10.88 15.82
CA HIS A 473 -18.04 10.83 16.94
C HIS A 473 -18.09 9.47 17.65
N HIS A 474 -19.27 8.92 17.89
CA HIS A 474 -19.42 7.59 18.48
C HIS A 474 -18.82 6.50 17.59
N LEU A 475 -18.95 6.60 16.26
CA LEU A 475 -18.29 5.67 15.34
C LEU A 475 -16.77 5.76 15.42
N LEU A 476 -16.21 6.97 15.51
CA LEU A 476 -14.78 7.20 15.62
C LEU A 476 -14.20 6.72 16.96
N THR A 477 -14.88 6.98 18.07
CA THR A 477 -14.46 6.52 19.40
C THR A 477 -14.50 5.00 19.54
N ASN A 478 -15.38 4.34 18.77
CA ASN A 478 -15.51 2.88 18.77
C ASN A 478 -14.63 2.17 17.74
N VAL A 479 -13.85 2.89 16.94
CA VAL A 479 -12.84 2.26 16.09
C VAL A 479 -11.78 1.66 17.00
N ASP A 480 -11.62 0.33 16.97
CA ASP A 480 -10.49 -0.33 17.62
C ASP A 480 -9.20 0.00 16.86
N ILE A 481 -8.52 1.06 17.31
CA ILE A 481 -7.27 1.55 16.73
C ILE A 481 -6.13 0.54 16.91
N VAL A 482 -6.20 -0.29 17.95
CA VAL A 482 -5.16 -1.29 18.25
C VAL A 482 -5.29 -2.47 17.29
N ALA A 483 -6.52 -2.91 17.02
CA ALA A 483 -6.76 -3.99 16.06
C ALA A 483 -6.69 -3.54 14.59
N TYR A 484 -7.06 -2.28 14.29
CA TYR A 484 -7.14 -1.76 12.92
C TYR A 484 -6.51 -0.36 12.78
N PRO A 485 -5.18 -0.24 12.89
CA PRO A 485 -4.49 1.05 12.82
C PRO A 485 -4.67 1.76 11.47
N GLY A 486 -4.91 1.01 10.39
CA GLY A 486 -5.19 1.56 9.08
C GLY A 486 -6.48 2.39 8.99
N LYS A 487 -7.50 2.09 9.82
CA LYS A 487 -8.74 2.87 9.87
C LYS A 487 -8.47 4.27 10.43
N LYS A 488 -7.59 4.36 11.43
CA LYS A 488 -7.13 5.64 11.99
C LYS A 488 -6.42 6.47 10.93
N LEU A 489 -5.51 5.87 10.15
CA LEU A 489 -4.82 6.57 9.06
C LEU A 489 -5.80 7.12 8.01
N TYR A 490 -6.86 6.38 7.66
CA TYR A 490 -7.90 6.89 6.77
C TYR A 490 -8.64 8.09 7.36
N VAL A 491 -9.04 8.01 8.64
CA VAL A 491 -9.71 9.12 9.33
C VAL A 491 -8.82 10.37 9.36
N GLU A 492 -7.53 10.20 9.68
CA GLU A 492 -6.55 11.29 9.67
C GLU A 492 -6.39 11.89 8.27
N ALA A 493 -6.40 11.07 7.21
CA ALA A 493 -6.38 11.54 5.83
C ALA A 493 -7.59 12.44 5.53
N ILE A 494 -8.80 11.99 5.91
CA ILE A 494 -10.03 12.77 5.72
C ILE A 494 -9.98 14.06 6.52
N GLU A 495 -9.53 14.03 7.77
CA GLU A 495 -9.37 15.23 8.59
C GLU A 495 -8.42 16.24 7.95
N LYS A 496 -7.25 15.80 7.49
CA LYS A 496 -6.29 16.65 6.77
C LYS A 496 -6.92 17.24 5.50
N ILE A 497 -7.67 16.44 4.73
CA ILE A 497 -8.40 16.92 3.54
C ILE A 497 -9.43 17.99 3.91
N ILE A 498 -10.24 17.79 4.95
CA ILE A 498 -11.27 18.77 5.36
C ILE A 498 -10.63 20.09 5.80
N ARG A 499 -9.57 20.04 6.60
CA ARG A 499 -8.79 21.22 6.99
C ARG A 499 -8.17 21.91 5.77
N LEU A 500 -7.65 21.15 4.80
CA LEU A 500 -7.15 21.70 3.53
C LEU A 500 -8.26 22.42 2.74
N VAL A 501 -9.47 21.86 2.68
CA VAL A 501 -10.60 22.53 2.00
C VAL A 501 -11.00 23.82 2.75
N GLN A 502 -10.95 23.82 4.09
CA GLN A 502 -11.20 25.03 4.89
C GLN A 502 -10.17 26.12 4.59
N ILE A 503 -8.86 25.81 4.58
CA ILE A 503 -7.82 26.81 4.29
C ILE A 503 -7.91 27.34 2.87
N LEU A 504 -8.21 26.48 1.89
CA LEU A 504 -8.39 26.88 0.49
C LEU A 504 -9.63 27.75 0.31
N THR A 505 -10.67 27.56 1.12
CA THR A 505 -11.85 28.41 1.11
C THR A 505 -11.54 29.79 1.68
N LEU A 506 -10.83 29.86 2.82
CA LEU A 506 -10.34 31.13 3.36
C LEU A 506 -9.46 31.87 2.34
N LYS A 507 -8.54 31.13 1.69
CA LYS A 507 -7.67 31.67 0.64
C LYS A 507 -8.49 32.24 -0.50
N HIS A 508 -9.47 31.49 -1.01
CA HIS A 508 -10.34 31.97 -2.08
C HIS A 508 -11.06 33.26 -1.68
N LEU A 509 -11.76 33.26 -0.54
CA LEU A 509 -12.52 34.40 -0.04
C LEU A 509 -11.65 35.65 0.17
N HIS A 510 -10.48 35.49 0.79
CA HIS A 510 -9.52 36.59 0.94
C HIS A 510 -9.10 37.15 -0.43
N THR A 511 -8.83 36.27 -1.40
CA THR A 511 -8.33 36.69 -2.72
C THR A 511 -9.38 37.28 -3.65
N THR A 512 -10.63 36.85 -3.56
CA THR A 512 -11.72 37.33 -4.44
C THR A 512 -12.52 38.47 -3.82
N LEU A 513 -12.70 38.47 -2.50
CA LEU A 513 -13.56 39.44 -1.81
C LEU A 513 -12.78 40.45 -0.97
N GLY A 514 -11.46 40.25 -0.75
CA GLY A 514 -10.65 41.15 0.09
C GLY A 514 -11.14 41.19 1.54
N LEU A 515 -11.65 40.07 2.06
CA LEU A 515 -12.18 40.00 3.41
C LEU A 515 -11.05 40.10 4.45
N ASP A 516 -11.00 41.25 5.13
CA ASP A 516 -10.09 41.60 6.22
C ASP A 516 -10.60 41.18 7.62
N THR A 517 -11.48 40.18 7.70
CA THR A 517 -12.06 39.72 8.97
C THR A 517 -11.15 38.75 9.73
N GLN A 518 -11.37 38.60 11.05
CA GLN A 518 -10.65 37.61 11.84
C GLN A 518 -10.95 36.19 11.29
N PRO A 519 -9.92 35.38 10.98
CA PRO A 519 -10.09 34.10 10.31
C PRO A 519 -10.90 33.09 11.13
N ASN A 520 -10.75 33.11 12.45
CA ASN A 520 -11.48 32.22 13.36
C ASN A 520 -13.00 32.49 13.37
N GLU A 521 -13.39 33.77 13.32
CA GLU A 521 -14.80 34.16 13.23
C GLU A 521 -15.41 33.72 11.89
N LEU A 522 -14.66 33.90 10.80
CA LEU A 522 -15.09 33.48 9.46
C LEU A 522 -15.26 31.96 9.36
N LEU A 523 -14.32 31.18 9.92
CA LEU A 523 -14.41 29.72 10.01
C LEU A 523 -15.63 29.27 10.81
N THR A 524 -15.88 29.90 11.95
CA THR A 524 -17.03 29.60 12.81
C THR A 524 -18.34 29.93 12.08
N HIS A 525 -18.41 31.08 11.40
CA HIS A 525 -19.61 31.51 10.69
C HIS A 525 -19.91 30.64 9.46
N LEU A 526 -18.91 30.29 8.66
CA LEU A 526 -19.10 29.52 7.42
C LEU A 526 -19.35 28.04 7.68
N PHE A 527 -18.60 27.45 8.61
CA PHE A 527 -18.52 26.00 8.76
C PHE A 527 -19.02 25.47 10.10
N LYS A 528 -19.32 26.36 11.06
CA LYS A 528 -19.68 25.97 12.44
C LYS A 528 -18.62 25.07 13.07
N THR A 529 -17.35 25.35 12.78
CA THR A 529 -16.21 24.55 13.25
C THR A 529 -15.55 25.16 14.49
N THR A 530 -14.91 24.29 15.28
CA THR A 530 -14.10 24.63 16.45
C THR A 530 -12.60 24.63 16.13
N TYR A 531 -12.20 24.26 14.90
CA TYR A 531 -10.81 24.40 14.48
C TYR A 531 -10.40 25.87 14.47
N THR A 532 -9.25 26.15 15.06
CA THR A 532 -8.59 27.46 14.95
C THR A 532 -7.87 27.56 13.61
N PHE A 533 -7.63 28.78 13.15
CA PHE A 533 -6.82 29.03 11.96
C PHE A 533 -5.44 28.38 12.07
N GLU A 534 -4.79 28.45 13.24
CA GLU A 534 -3.49 27.82 13.50
C GLU A 534 -3.53 26.32 13.15
N GLN A 535 -4.52 25.59 13.69
CA GLN A 535 -4.69 24.15 13.45
C GLN A 535 -4.99 23.77 12.00
N ILE A 536 -5.60 24.69 11.24
CA ILE A 536 -5.89 24.51 9.81
C ILE A 536 -4.65 24.88 8.97
N SER A 537 -3.91 25.91 9.38
CA SER A 537 -2.69 26.37 8.71
C SER A 537 -1.54 25.37 8.78
N GLU A 538 -1.45 24.61 9.87
CA GLU A 538 -0.47 23.53 10.02
C GLU A 538 -0.56 22.46 8.93
N VAL A 539 -1.72 22.28 8.29
CA VAL A 539 -1.93 21.27 7.25
C VAL A 539 -1.16 21.61 5.97
N GLN A 540 -1.13 22.89 5.61
CA GLN A 540 -0.37 23.41 4.47
C GLN A 540 -0.24 24.94 4.54
N ASP A 541 0.97 25.45 4.29
CA ASP A 541 1.34 26.87 4.37
C ASP A 541 0.78 27.73 3.21
N HIS A 542 -0.55 27.84 3.08
CA HIS A 542 -1.18 28.72 2.07
C HIS A 542 -1.37 30.16 2.55
N LEU A 543 -1.64 30.35 3.85
CA LEU A 543 -1.99 31.63 4.47
C LEU A 543 -1.26 31.77 5.81
N LYS A 544 -0.91 33.00 6.19
CA LYS A 544 -0.36 33.35 7.51
C LYS A 544 -1.17 34.49 8.12
N ILE A 545 -1.10 34.61 9.44
CA ILE A 545 -1.65 35.75 10.20
C ILE A 545 -0.50 36.71 10.50
N ASP A 546 -0.73 38.01 10.32
CA ASP A 546 0.22 39.05 10.72
C ASP A 546 0.09 39.42 12.20
N GLU A 547 1.00 40.24 12.71
CA GLU A 547 0.95 40.71 14.11
C GLU A 547 -0.33 41.51 14.45
N SER A 548 -1.09 41.93 13.43
CA SER A 548 -2.37 42.64 13.57
C SER A 548 -3.60 41.72 13.51
N GLY A 549 -3.42 40.41 13.35
CA GLY A 549 -4.49 39.42 13.25
C GLY A 549 -5.12 39.29 11.86
N LYS A 550 -4.55 39.93 10.84
CA LYS A 550 -5.02 39.88 9.45
C LYS A 550 -4.34 38.78 8.65
N LEU A 551 -5.07 38.25 7.68
CA LEU A 551 -4.58 37.22 6.76
C LEU A 551 -3.67 37.83 5.70
N TYR A 552 -2.54 37.19 5.42
CA TYR A 552 -1.72 37.46 4.24
C TYR A 552 -1.23 36.15 3.59
N ARG A 553 -0.85 36.22 2.31
CA ARG A 553 -0.37 35.05 1.57
C ARG A 553 1.06 34.69 2.01
N SER A 554 1.34 33.41 2.17
CA SER A 554 2.71 32.93 2.41
C SER A 554 3.59 33.21 1.17
N ASN A 555 4.69 33.96 1.33
CA ASN A 555 5.60 34.37 0.25
C ASN A 555 6.30 33.22 -0.50
N ASN A 556 6.25 31.98 0.02
CA ASN A 556 6.85 30.81 -0.64
C ASN A 556 6.14 30.43 -1.96
N LEU A 557 4.85 30.77 -2.12
CA LEU A 557 4.08 30.44 -3.32
C LEU A 557 4.34 31.40 -4.50
N GLN A 558 4.70 32.66 -4.26
CA GLN A 558 5.09 33.59 -5.34
C GLN A 558 6.34 33.09 -6.07
N LYS A 559 7.33 32.56 -5.33
CA LYS A 559 8.53 31.95 -5.92
C LYS A 559 8.24 30.69 -6.73
N MET A 560 7.25 29.88 -6.29
CA MET A 560 6.83 28.68 -7.05
C MET A 560 6.06 29.05 -8.31
N GLU A 561 5.12 30.01 -8.26
CA GLU A 561 4.39 30.45 -9.46
C GLU A 561 5.34 31.15 -10.46
N GLU A 562 6.29 31.97 -9.99
CA GLU A 562 7.33 32.57 -10.84
C GLU A 562 8.25 31.50 -11.46
N SER A 563 8.62 30.47 -10.71
CA SER A 563 9.41 29.33 -11.20
C SER A 563 8.64 28.47 -12.20
N GLU A 564 7.35 28.24 -11.96
CA GLU A 564 6.48 27.46 -12.85
C GLU A 564 6.19 28.22 -14.15
N ILE A 565 6.03 29.54 -14.07
CA ILE A 565 5.95 30.44 -15.23
C ILE A 565 7.28 30.46 -15.99
N ALA A 566 8.42 30.58 -15.31
CA ALA A 566 9.75 30.53 -15.93
C ALA A 566 9.98 29.20 -16.66
N SER A 567 9.64 28.08 -16.03
CA SER A 567 9.68 26.73 -16.62
C SER A 567 8.80 26.62 -17.87
N GLN A 568 7.59 27.20 -17.85
CA GLN A 568 6.72 27.25 -19.04
C GLN A 568 7.33 28.09 -20.17
N PHE A 569 7.97 29.22 -19.86
CA PHE A 569 8.69 30.02 -20.84
C PHE A 569 9.91 29.29 -21.41
N ASP A 570 10.68 28.59 -20.59
CA ASP A 570 11.81 27.77 -21.03
C ASP A 570 11.34 26.63 -21.94
N MET A 571 10.21 26.01 -21.63
CA MET A 571 9.61 24.96 -22.46
C MET A 571 9.16 25.51 -23.82
N ILE A 572 8.53 26.69 -23.84
CA ILE A 572 8.14 27.38 -25.08
C ILE A 572 9.38 27.75 -25.92
N SER A 573 10.44 28.23 -25.26
CA SER A 573 11.73 28.53 -25.90
C SER A 573 12.32 27.27 -26.55
N ALA A 574 12.45 26.19 -25.77
CA ALA A 574 12.99 24.91 -26.26
C ALA A 574 12.16 24.32 -27.41
N THR A 575 10.83 24.47 -27.36
CA THR A 575 9.94 24.02 -28.44
C THR A 575 10.17 24.82 -29.72
N ARG A 576 10.36 26.14 -29.59
CA ARG A 576 10.63 27.04 -30.71
C ARG A 576 12.00 26.80 -31.34
N ASP A 577 13.00 26.50 -30.51
CA ASP A 577 14.35 26.13 -30.97
C ASP A 577 14.31 24.80 -31.74
N LEU A 578 13.54 23.82 -31.26
CA LEU A 578 13.28 22.56 -31.97
C LEU A 578 12.58 22.79 -33.31
N GLU A 579 11.55 23.64 -33.36
CA GLU A 579 10.87 23.99 -34.62
C GLU A 579 11.80 24.69 -35.62
N GLN A 580 12.76 25.49 -35.15
CA GLN A 580 13.77 26.11 -36.01
C GLN A 580 14.82 25.11 -36.52
N VAL A 581 15.19 24.12 -35.71
CA VAL A 581 16.12 23.05 -36.12
C VAL A 581 15.47 22.05 -37.09
N MET A 582 14.15 21.88 -37.01
CA MET A 582 13.38 21.01 -37.92
C MET A 582 13.00 21.66 -39.25
N ARG A 583 13.17 22.98 -39.40
CA ARG A 583 13.00 23.71 -40.67
C ARG A 583 14.33 23.89 -41.37
#